data_AF-A0A6N6RJU7-F1
#
_entry.id   AF-A0A6N6RJU7-F1
#
_cell.length_a   1.000
_cell.length_b   1.000
_cell.length_c   1.000
_cell.angle_alpha   90.00
_cell.angle_beta   90.00
_cell.angle_gamma   90.00
#
_symmetry.space_group_name_H-M   'P 1'
#
loop_
_entity.id
_entity.type
_entity.pdbx_description
1 polymer ?
#
loop_
_entity_poly.entity_id
_entity_poly.type
_entity_poly.pdbx_seq_one_letter_code
_entity_poly.pdbx_strand_id
1 'polypeptide(L)'
;MKKYGLLITFLAILLIDVAWLTAYHQDLFDKNGPFLFLFISTRVALIAIGYVMMKRTQNWLYFIMMMSYLFFSFVVSSLYYISTNSGSAF
;
A
#
# COMPACT_ATOMS: atom_id res chain seq x y z
N MET A 1 -24.21 2.36 -14.45
CA MET A 1 -23.93 1.92 -13.06
C MET A 1 -22.68 1.03 -12.90
N LYS A 2 -22.28 0.18 -13.87
CA LYS A 2 -21.13 -0.75 -13.71
C LYS A 2 -19.73 -0.11 -13.53
N LYS A 3 -19.50 1.13 -14.00
CA LYS A 3 -18.18 1.80 -13.92
C LYS A 3 -17.82 2.27 -12.51
N TYR A 4 -18.81 2.67 -11.70
CA TYR A 4 -18.58 3.15 -10.33
C TYR A 4 -18.25 2.01 -9.36
N GLY A 5 -18.76 0.79 -9.62
CA GLY A 5 -18.48 -0.38 -8.78
C GLY A 5 -16.98 -0.70 -8.71
N LEU A 6 -16.28 -0.65 -9.85
CA LEU A 6 -14.82 -0.87 -9.90
C LEU A 6 -14.04 0.19 -9.13
N LEU A 7 -14.45 1.46 -9.23
CA LEU A 7 -13.82 2.55 -8.48
C LEU A 7 -14.03 2.39 -6.98
N ILE A 8 -15.24 1.99 -6.55
CA ILE A 8 -15.55 1.72 -5.14
C ILE A 8 -14.72 0.55 -4.62
N THR A 9 -14.64 -0.55 -5.38
CA THR A 9 -13.80 -1.70 -5.02
C THR A 9 -12.33 -1.31 -4.91
N PHE A 10 -11.82 -0.51 -5.85
CA PHE A 10 -10.46 0.00 -5.81
C PHE A 10 -10.19 0.82 -4.54
N LEU A 11 -11.09 1.76 -4.24
CA LEU A 11 -10.99 2.61 -3.06
C LEU A 11 -11.05 1.78 -1.76
N ALA A 12 -11.93 0.79 -1.69
CA ALA A 12 -12.05 -0.10 -0.54
C ALA A 12 -10.76 -0.90 -0.30
N ILE A 13 -10.14 -1.42 -1.36
CA ILE A 13 -8.86 -2.14 -1.26
C ILE A 13 -7.76 -1.22 -0.72
N LEU A 14 -7.70 0.02 -1.21
CA LEU A 14 -6.73 1.01 -0.70
C LEU A 14 -6.98 1.36 0.77
N LEU A 15 -8.24 1.55 1.17
CA LEU A 15 -8.57 1.86 2.57
C LEU A 15 -8.21 0.71 3.53
N ILE A 16 -8.45 -0.54 3.11
CA ILE A 16 -8.05 -1.73 3.89
C ILE A 16 -6.53 -1.77 4.03
N ASP A 17 -5.79 -1.51 2.95
CA ASP A 17 -4.33 -1.50 3.00
C ASP A 17 -3.78 -0.38 3.88
N VAL A 18 -4.36 0.84 3.80
CA VAL A 18 -3.99 1.95 4.69
C VAL A 18 -4.25 1.58 6.15
N ALA A 19 -5.44 1.05 6.46
CA ALA A 19 -5.80 0.65 7.82
C ALA A 19 -4.83 -0.42 8.36
N TRP A 20 -4.52 -1.43 7.54
CA TRP A 20 -3.55 -2.47 7.88
C TRP A 20 -2.15 -1.87 8.10
N LEU A 21 -1.68 -1.01 7.20
CA LEU A 21 -0.39 -0.34 7.33
C LEU A 21 -0.33 0.48 8.62
N THR A 22 -1.36 1.27 8.93
CA THR A 22 -1.41 2.05 10.17
C THR A 22 -1.45 1.19 11.43
N ALA A 23 -2.10 0.02 11.39
CA ALA A 23 -2.17 -0.87 12.54
C ALA A 23 -0.84 -1.57 12.83
N TYR A 24 -0.10 -1.95 11.78
CA TYR A 24 1.11 -2.77 11.90
C TYR A 24 2.41 -2.06 11.48
N HIS A 25 2.40 -0.72 11.41
CA HIS A 25 3.57 0.05 10.94
C HIS A 25 4.80 -0.09 11.85
N GLN A 26 4.61 -0.27 13.17
CA GLN A 26 5.72 -0.44 14.12
C GLN A 26 6.39 -1.81 13.95
N ASP A 27 5.58 -2.85 13.73
CA ASP A 27 6.05 -4.22 13.53
C ASP A 27 6.74 -4.43 12.18
N LEU A 28 6.50 -3.52 11.22
CA LEU A 28 7.01 -3.59 9.86
C LEU A 28 8.55 -3.51 9.79
N PHE A 29 9.16 -2.82 10.76
CA PHE A 29 10.59 -2.58 10.83
C PHE A 29 11.33 -3.52 11.79
N ASP A 30 10.60 -4.46 12.41
CA ASP A 30 11.23 -5.56 13.13
C ASP A 30 11.88 -6.52 12.11
N LYS A 31 13.21 -6.47 12.03
CA LYS A 31 14.03 -7.26 11.09
C LYS A 31 13.78 -8.77 11.18
N ASN A 32 13.30 -9.27 12.32
CA ASN A 32 13.06 -10.69 12.54
C ASN A 32 11.56 -11.04 12.53
N GLY A 33 10.68 -10.06 12.32
CA GLY A 33 9.24 -10.24 12.34
C GLY A 33 8.69 -10.81 11.02
N PRO A 34 7.61 -11.61 11.06
CA PRO A 34 6.94 -12.08 9.84
C PRO A 34 6.29 -10.93 9.03
N PHE A 35 6.17 -9.74 9.61
CA PHE A 35 5.46 -8.59 9.06
C PHE A 35 6.14 -7.95 7.85
N LEU A 36 7.47 -8.00 7.75
CA LEU A 36 8.19 -7.49 6.57
C LEU A 36 7.88 -8.32 5.32
N PHE A 37 7.84 -9.65 5.46
CA PHE A 37 7.42 -10.55 4.38
C PHE A 37 5.96 -10.30 3.99
N LEU A 38 5.08 -10.16 5.00
CA LEU A 38 3.67 -9.89 4.76
C LEU A 38 3.47 -8.56 4.02
N PHE A 39 4.19 -7.51 4.42
CA PHE A 39 4.20 -6.21 3.75
C PHE A 39 4.64 -6.32 2.29
N ILE A 40 5.76 -7.00 1.99
CA ILE A 40 6.20 -7.16 0.60
C ILE A 40 5.14 -7.91 -0.22
N SER A 41 4.55 -8.97 0.35
CA SER A 41 3.53 -9.76 -0.32
C SER A 41 2.26 -8.95 -0.66
N THR A 42 1.81 -8.08 0.25
CA THR A 42 0.63 -7.23 0.02
C THR A 42 0.90 -6.18 -1.05
N ARG A 43 2.11 -5.61 -1.11
CA ARG A 43 2.50 -4.67 -2.18
C ARG A 43 2.48 -5.34 -3.56
N VAL A 44 2.98 -6.57 -3.68
CA VAL A 44 2.93 -7.33 -4.94
C VAL A 44 1.48 -7.66 -5.33
N ALA A 45 0.65 -8.06 -4.37
CA ALA A 45 -0.77 -8.32 -4.61
C ALA A 45 -1.51 -7.07 -5.12
N LEU A 46 -1.23 -5.89 -4.55
CA LEU A 46 -1.80 -4.62 -5.00
C LEU A 46 -1.37 -4.26 -6.43
N ILE A 47 -0.09 -4.47 -6.79
CA ILE A 47 0.38 -4.29 -8.18
C ILE A 47 -0.40 -5.19 -9.14
N ALA A 48 -0.58 -6.46 -8.79
CA ALA A 48 -1.33 -7.41 -9.60
C ALA A 48 -2.80 -6.98 -9.76
N ILE A 49 -3.45 -6.53 -8.67
CA ILE A 49 -4.82 -6.00 -8.71
C ILE A 49 -4.90 -4.77 -9.62
N GLY A 50 -4.01 -3.79 -9.46
CA GLY A 50 -3.97 -2.59 -10.29
C GLY A 50 -3.80 -2.92 -11.77
N TYR A 51 -2.93 -3.89 -12.09
CA TYR A 51 -2.72 -4.37 -13.45
C TYR A 51 -3.96 -5.07 -14.04
N VAL A 52 -4.58 -5.96 -13.27
CA VAL A 52 -5.81 -6.66 -13.69
C VAL A 52 -6.94 -5.67 -13.94
N MET A 53 -7.10 -4.67 -13.07
CA MET A 53 -8.09 -3.62 -13.23
C MET A 53 -7.82 -2.81 -14.50
N MET A 54 -6.58 -2.37 -14.72
CA MET A 54 -6.16 -1.68 -15.95
C MET A 54 -6.52 -2.49 -17.21
N LYS A 55 -6.18 -3.79 -17.23
CA LYS A 55 -6.48 -4.66 -18.38
C LYS A 55 -7.99 -4.84 -18.61
N ARG A 56 -8.77 -4.99 -17.54
CA ARG A 56 -10.23 -5.14 -17.64
C ARG A 56 -10.94 -3.87 -18.08
N THR A 57 -10.47 -2.71 -17.64
CA THR A 57 -11.11 -1.42 -17.98
C THR A 57 -10.48 -0.72 -19.17
N GLN A 58 -9.34 -1.22 -19.69
CA GLN A 58 -8.50 -0.54 -20.68
C GLN A 58 -8.17 0.91 -20.27
N ASN A 59 -8.01 1.13 -18.96
CA ASN A 59 -7.79 2.46 -18.40
C ASN A 59 -6.55 2.44 -17.51
N TRP A 60 -5.51 3.14 -17.97
CA TRP A 60 -4.23 3.28 -17.28
C TRP A 60 -4.32 4.02 -15.94
N LEU A 61 -5.38 4.80 -15.71
CA LEU A 61 -5.55 5.54 -14.45
C LEU A 61 -5.54 4.63 -13.22
N TYR A 62 -6.15 3.44 -13.30
CA TYR A 62 -6.14 2.50 -12.16
C TYR A 62 -4.74 2.01 -11.81
N PHE A 63 -3.91 1.75 -12.82
CA PHE A 63 -2.53 1.33 -12.61
C PHE A 63 -1.66 2.47 -12.09
N ILE A 64 -1.78 3.66 -12.68
CA ILE A 64 -1.06 4.86 -12.23
C ILE A 64 -1.42 5.19 -10.79
N MET A 65 -2.70 5.21 -10.43
CA MET A 65 -3.14 5.45 -9.05
C MET A 65 -2.57 4.41 -8.08
N MET A 66 -2.54 3.13 -8.46
CA MET A 66 -1.96 2.08 -7.64
C MET A 66 -0.44 2.28 -7.45
N MET A 67 0.29 2.58 -8.52
CA MET A 67 1.74 2.82 -8.44
C MET A 67 2.06 4.07 -7.60
N SER A 68 1.31 5.16 -7.79
CA SER A 68 1.44 6.38 -6.98
C SER A 68 1.15 6.10 -5.50
N TYR A 69 0.12 5.30 -5.21
CA TYR A 69 -0.19 4.87 -3.85
C TYR A 69 0.95 4.07 -3.22
N LEU A 70 1.49 3.08 -3.94
CA LEU A 70 2.59 2.25 -3.44
C LEU A 70 3.83 3.09 -3.15
N PHE A 71 4.19 3.99 -4.06
CA PHE A 71 5.30 4.91 -3.87
C PHE A 71 5.06 5.82 -2.65
N PHE A 72 3.88 6.42 -2.54
CA PHE A 72 3.52 7.25 -1.39
C PHE A 72 3.57 6.47 -0.07
N SER A 73 3.01 5.25 -0.04
CA SER A 73 3.03 4.38 1.14
C SER A 73 4.45 4.04 1.59
N PHE A 74 5.36 3.83 0.63
CA PHE A 74 6.77 3.57 0.90
C PHE A 74 7.48 4.81 1.48
N VAL A 75 7.25 5.98 0.89
CA VAL A 75 7.81 7.25 1.38
C VAL A 75 7.33 7.55 2.79
N VAL A 76 6.02 7.44 3.05
CA VAL A 76 5.45 7.69 4.38
C VAL A 76 5.99 6.71 5.42
N SER A 77 6.06 5.41 5.08
CA SER A 77 6.64 4.40 5.98
C SER A 77 8.11 4.70 6.29
N SER A 78 8.88 5.13 5.28
CA SER A 78 10.31 5.47 5.45
C SER A 78 10.50 6.72 6.32
N LEU A 79 9.72 7.77 6.09
CA LEU A 79 9.76 8.98 6.91
C LEU A 79 9.37 8.68 8.37
N TYR A 80 8.37 7.83 8.58
CA TYR A 80 7.96 7.41 9.91
C TYR A 80 9.09 6.65 10.62
N TYR A 81 9.71 5.66 9.97
CA TYR A 81 10.85 4.92 10.51
C TYR A 81 12.01 5.82 10.91
N ILE A 82 12.34 6.80 10.05
CA ILE A 82 13.38 7.78 10.34
C ILE A 82 12.98 8.59 11.58
N SER A 83 11.76 9.13 11.62
CA SER A 83 11.25 9.94 12.73
C SER A 83 11.30 9.22 14.07
N THR A 84 10.92 7.93 14.11
CA THR A 84 10.93 7.15 15.36
C THR A 84 12.33 6.82 15.84
N ASN A 85 13.27 6.54 14.94
CA ASN A 85 14.65 6.21 15.32
C ASN A 85 15.54 7.44 15.51
N SER A 86 15.19 8.60 14.95
CA SER A 86 15.85 9.88 15.24
C SER A 86 15.45 10.47 16.60
N GLY A 87 14.29 10.07 17.14
CA GLY A 87 13.81 10.50 18.45
C GLY A 87 14.45 9.78 19.64
N SER A 88 15.04 8.60 19.42
CA SER A 88 15.74 7.80 20.46
C SER A 88 17.24 8.12 20.60
N ALA A 89 17.71 9.18 19.92
CA ALA A 89 19.11 9.62 19.95
C ALA A 89 19.37 10.81 20.90
N PHE A 90 18.37 11.21 21.70
CA PHE A 90 18.48 12.23 22.74
C PHE A 90 18.14 11.67 24.12
#